data_AF-A0A3G9J0S0-F1
#
_entry.id   AF-A0A3G9J0S0-F1
#
_cell.length_a   1.000
_cell.length_b   1.000
_cell.length_c   1.000
_cell.angle_alpha   90.00
_cell.angle_beta   90.00
_cell.angle_gamma   90.00
#
_symmetry.space_group_name_H-M   'P 1'
#
loop_
_entity.id
_entity.type
_entity.pdbx_description
1 polymer ?
#
loop_
_entity_poly.entity_id
_entity_poly.type
_entity_poly.pdbx_seq_one_letter_code
_entity_poly.pdbx_strand_id
1 'polypeptide(L)' 'MAKSLARKRMEKKLQRGSMDPRLLRGNWNGVKPVMKVKPNKRKFMLPKNDDDRVFKQTA' A
#
# COMPACT_ATOMS: atom_id res chain seq x y z
N MET A 1 -13.92 24.99 -4.30
CA MET A 1 -13.13 23.83 -4.79
C MET A 1 -13.29 23.71 -6.30
N ALA A 2 -12.20 23.81 -7.08
CA ALA A 2 -12.27 23.65 -8.53
C ALA A 2 -12.49 22.18 -8.92
N LYS A 3 -13.52 21.89 -9.73
CA LYS A 3 -13.78 20.55 -10.29
C LYS A 3 -12.95 20.36 -11.57
N SER A 4 -12.36 19.18 -11.75
CA SER A 4 -11.70 18.80 -13.00
C SER A 4 -12.67 18.81 -14.19
N LEU A 5 -12.15 19.03 -15.40
CA LEU A 5 -12.96 19.06 -16.61
C LEU A 5 -13.67 17.72 -16.87
N ALA A 6 -13.02 16.60 -16.54
CA ALA A 6 -13.62 15.27 -16.58
C ALA A 6 -14.82 15.13 -15.64
N ARG A 7 -14.73 15.67 -14.41
CA ARG A 7 -15.83 15.63 -13.44
C ARG A 7 -17.03 16.45 -13.92
N LYS A 8 -16.79 17.63 -14.51
CA LYS A 8 -17.86 18.47 -15.08
C LYS A 8 -18.59 17.76 -16.23
N ARG A 9 -17.85 17.08 -17.12
CA ARG A 9 -18.43 16.30 -18.23
C ARG A 9 -19.27 15.12 -17.73
N MET A 10 -18.78 14.41 -16.70
CA MET A 10 -19.51 13.30 -16.08
C MET A 10 -20.83 13.79 -15.43
N GLU A 11 -20.77 14.86 -14.64
CA GLU A 11 -21.94 15.45 -13.98
C GLU A 11 -23.02 15.88 -14.98
N LYS A 12 -22.61 16.50 -16.10
CA LYS A 12 -23.52 16.87 -17.20
C LYS A 12 -24.18 15.65 -17.87
N LYS A 13 -23.50 14.52 -17.98
CA LYS A 13 -24.09 13.27 -18.52
C LYS A 13 -25.06 12.65 -17.52
N LEU A 14 -24.71 12.66 -16.23
CA LEU A 14 -25.56 12.14 -15.16
C LEU A 14 -26.87 12.93 -15.06
N GLN A 15 -26.82 14.26 -15.13
CA GLN A 15 -28.00 15.13 -15.13
C GLN A 15 -28.94 14.88 -16.32
N ARG A 16 -28.42 14.35 -17.44
CA ARG A 16 -29.20 14.01 -18.64
C ARG A 16 -29.80 12.59 -18.56
N GLY A 17 -29.73 11.92 -17.41
CA GLY A 17 -30.23 10.56 -17.21
C GLY A 17 -29.29 9.47 -17.71
N SER A 18 -28.02 9.78 -18.02
CA SER A 18 -27.03 8.77 -18.38
C SER A 18 -26.58 7.99 -17.13
N MET A 19 -26.24 6.71 -17.31
CA MET A 19 -25.78 5.82 -16.24
C MET A 19 -24.49 6.33 -15.57
N ASP A 20 -24.36 6.16 -14.25
CA ASP A 20 -23.15 6.51 -13.51
C ASP A 20 -22.01 5.52 -13.84
N PRO A 21 -20.92 5.97 -14.50
CA PRO A 21 -19.81 5.11 -14.86
C PRO A 21 -19.03 4.58 -13.65
N ARG A 22 -19.22 5.16 -12.46
CA ARG A 22 -18.57 4.68 -11.23
C ARG A 22 -19.16 3.37 -10.72
N LEU A 23 -20.43 3.11 -11.04
CA LEU A 23 -21.09 1.83 -10.71
C LEU A 23 -20.57 0.68 -11.58
N LEU A 24 -20.15 1.00 -12.81
CA LEU A 24 -19.48 0.05 -13.70
C LEU A 24 -18.02 -0.20 -13.33
N ARG A 25 -17.38 0.76 -12.65
CA ARG A 25 -15.99 0.63 -12.27
C ARG A 25 -15.90 -0.37 -11.13
N GLY A 26 -15.14 -1.44 -11.35
CA GLY A 26 -14.80 -2.38 -10.28
C GLY A 26 -14.25 -1.63 -9.06
N ASN A 27 -14.57 -2.12 -7.87
CA ASN A 27 -14.07 -1.52 -6.65
C ASN A 27 -12.56 -1.75 -6.55
N TRP A 28 -11.81 -0.73 -6.13
CA TRP A 28 -10.37 -0.84 -5.88
C TRP A 28 -10.11 -1.55 -4.54
N ASN A 29 -10.84 -2.64 -4.26
CA ASN A 29 -10.75 -3.36 -2.98
C ASN A 29 -9.62 -4.40 -2.95
N GLY A 30 -8.87 -4.59 -4.04
CA GLY A 30 -7.97 -5.73 -4.16
C GLY A 30 -6.57 -5.55 -3.55
N VAL A 31 -6.02 -4.34 -3.54
CA VAL A 31 -4.64 -4.12 -3.09
C VAL A 31 -4.58 -2.73 -2.47
N LYS A 32 -4.49 -2.66 -1.12
CA LYS A 32 -3.85 -1.50 -0.49
C LYS A 32 -2.52 -1.40 -1.21
N PRO A 33 -2.21 -0.32 -1.98
CA PRO A 33 -0.92 -0.21 -2.63
C PRO A 33 0.07 -0.46 -1.50
N VAL A 34 0.76 -1.60 -1.57
CA VAL A 34 1.72 -1.97 -0.54
C VAL A 34 2.64 -0.78 -0.57
N MET A 35 2.53 0.10 0.43
CA MET A 35 3.53 1.12 0.63
C MET A 35 4.80 0.30 0.58
N LYS A 36 5.65 0.53 -0.41
CA LYS A 36 6.95 -0.13 -0.49
C LYS A 36 7.69 0.41 0.74
N VAL A 37 7.40 -0.17 1.90
CA VAL A 37 8.06 0.13 3.15
C VAL A 37 9.46 -0.35 2.88
N LYS A 38 10.37 0.61 2.64
CA LYS A 38 11.78 0.29 2.54
C LYS A 38 12.12 -0.52 3.79
N PRO A 39 12.62 -1.76 3.67
CA PRO A 39 12.99 -2.52 4.84
C PRO A 39 14.05 -1.73 5.61
N ASN A 40 13.67 -1.19 6.77
CA ASN A 40 14.62 -0.54 7.65
C ASN A 40 15.57 -1.61 8.18
N LYS A 41 16.86 -1.49 7.85
CA LYS A 41 17.91 -2.45 8.25
C LYS A 41 17.88 -2.78 9.76
N ARG A 42 17.43 -1.83 10.59
CA ARG A 42 17.23 -2.01 12.04
C ARG A 42 16.24 -3.11 12.45
N LYS A 43 15.25 -3.46 11.61
CA LYS A 43 14.29 -4.54 11.94
C LYS A 43 14.81 -5.95 11.63
N PHE A 44 15.89 -6.06 10.85
CA PHE A 44 16.50 -7.34 10.46
C PHE A 44 17.85 -7.59 11.11
N MET A 45 18.29 -6.71 12.02
CA MET A 45 19.42 -7.02 12.89
C MET A 45 18.94 -8.08 13.87
N LEU A 46 19.23 -9.33 13.55
CA LEU A 46 19.23 -10.41 14.53
C LEU A 46 20.08 -9.94 15.71
N PRO A 47 19.62 -10.08 16.97
CA PRO A 47 20.50 -9.88 18.10
C PRO A 47 21.70 -10.80 17.89
N LYS A 48 22.89 -10.20 17.89
CA LYS A 48 24.14 -10.94 17.87
C LYS A 48 24.15 -11.70 19.20
N ASN A 49 23.81 -12.98 19.17
CA ASN A 49 23.92 -13.84 20.35
C ASN A 49 25.39 -13.78 20.78
N ASP A 50 25.67 -13.09 21.88
CA ASP A 50 27.00 -13.02 22.50
C ASP A 50 27.31 -14.31 23.28
N ASP A 51 26.98 -15.46 22.70
CA ASP A 51 27.06 -16.79 23.33
C ASP A 51 28.20 -17.66 22.78
N ASP A 52 29.20 -17.08 22.11
CA ASP A 52 30.45 -17.77 21.75
C ASP A 52 31.39 -18.01 22.95
N ARG A 53 30.86 -18.03 24.18
CA ARG A 53 31.65 -18.10 25.43
C ARG A 53 31.68 -19.46 26.12
N VAL A 54 31.19 -20.55 25.51
CA VAL A 54 31.18 -21.87 26.20
C VAL A 54 31.57 -23.04 25.29
N PHE A 55 32.74 -22.99 24.66
CA PHE A 55 33.44 -24.23 24.34
C PHE A 55 34.93 -24.11 24.67
N LYS A 56 35.23 -24.03 25.97
CA LYS A 56 36.56 -24.41 26.44
C LYS A 56 36.69 -25.92 26.25
N GLN A 57 37.47 -26.33 25.26
CA GLN A 57 38.07 -27.67 25.26
C GLN A 57 38.93 -27.79 26.52
N THR A 58 38.44 -28.53 27.51
CA THR A 58 39.31 -29.07 28.55
C THR A 58 40.09 -30.22 27.92
N ALA A 59 41.40 -30.02 27.79
CA ALA A 59 42.39 -31.06 27.50
C ALA A 59 42.49 -32.05 28.67
#